data_AF-A0A940VVH8-F1
#
_entry.id   AF-A0A940VVH8-F1
#
_cell.length_a   1.000
_cell.length_b   1.000
_cell.length_c   1.000
_cell.angle_alpha   90.00
_cell.angle_beta   90.00
_cell.angle_gamma   90.00
#
_symmetry.space_group_name_H-M   'P 1'
#
loop_
_entity.id
_entity.type
_entity.pdbx_description
1 polymer ?
#
loop_
_entity_poly.entity_id
_entity_poly.type
_entity_poly.pdbx_seq_one_letter_code
_entity_poly.pdbx_strand_id
1 'polypeptide(L)'
;NPGAVMEKLLKLPGIGPWTAQYLALRALGWPDAFLHTDYGVKKALSDRSSQEILQLSQKWSPWRSYATILLWDFLTQKLEIEKGSCCRH
;
A
#
# COMPACT_ATOMS: atom_id res chain seq x y z
N ASN A 1 5.47 -17.95 -11.01
CA ASN A 1 4.12 -17.36 -11.14
C ASN A 1 3.77 -16.66 -9.82
N PRO A 2 3.65 -15.32 -9.80
CA PRO A 2 3.33 -14.54 -8.59
C PRO A 2 2.04 -15.00 -7.90
N GLY A 3 0.99 -15.35 -8.67
CA GLY A 3 -0.27 -15.84 -8.12
C GLY A 3 -0.12 -17.13 -7.30
N ALA A 4 0.69 -18.08 -7.79
CA ALA A 4 0.93 -19.35 -7.10
C ALA A 4 1.70 -19.18 -5.77
N VAL A 5 2.56 -18.18 -5.65
CA VAL A 5 3.27 -17.89 -4.39
C VAL A 5 2.32 -17.18 -3.41
N MET A 6 1.45 -16.29 -3.87
CA MET A 6 0.41 -15.69 -3.02
C MET A 6 -0.55 -16.72 -2.45
N GLU A 7 -1.03 -17.64 -3.27
CA GLU A 7 -1.90 -18.73 -2.81
C GLU A 7 -1.24 -19.59 -1.75
N LYS A 8 0.07 -19.84 -1.86
CA LYS A 8 0.82 -20.58 -0.83
C LYS A 8 0.95 -19.77 0.46
N LEU A 9 1.24 -18.48 0.37
CA LEU A 9 1.34 -17.60 1.54
C LEU A 9 0.00 -17.53 2.30
N LEU A 10 -1.12 -17.39 1.59
CA LEU A 10 -2.46 -17.31 2.18
C LEU A 10 -2.92 -18.61 2.88
N LYS A 11 -2.30 -19.75 2.58
CA LYS A 11 -2.58 -21.02 3.26
C LYS A 11 -1.90 -21.15 4.62
N LEU A 12 -0.93 -20.28 4.92
CA LEU A 12 -0.23 -20.32 6.19
C LEU A 12 -1.06 -19.64 7.30
N PRO A 13 -1.23 -20.28 8.47
CA PRO A 13 -1.99 -19.69 9.57
C PRO A 13 -1.35 -18.38 10.02
N GLY A 14 -2.17 -17.33 10.17
CA GLY A 14 -1.71 -16.00 10.55
C GLY A 14 -1.25 -15.11 9.39
N ILE A 15 -1.19 -15.61 8.15
CA ILE A 15 -0.90 -14.78 6.97
C ILE A 15 -2.19 -14.40 6.25
N GLY A 16 -2.62 -13.15 6.46
CA GLY A 16 -3.76 -12.56 5.75
C GLY A 16 -3.40 -11.96 4.38
N PRO A 17 -4.41 -11.53 3.59
CA PRO A 17 -4.21 -10.88 2.29
C PRO A 17 -3.28 -9.67 2.33
N TRP A 18 -3.38 -8.85 3.38
CA TRP A 18 -2.51 -7.69 3.55
C TRP A 18 -1.04 -8.12 3.75
N THR A 19 -0.79 -9.08 4.64
CA THR A 19 0.56 -9.57 4.92
C THR A 19 1.19 -10.24 3.70
N ALA A 20 0.41 -11.03 2.96
CA ALA A 20 0.88 -11.65 1.73
C ALA A 20 1.30 -10.59 0.69
N GLN A 21 0.48 -9.54 0.50
CA GLN A 21 0.79 -8.45 -0.42
C GLN A 21 2.00 -7.61 0.04
N TYR A 22 2.15 -7.43 1.36
CA TYR A 22 3.31 -6.78 1.93
C TYR A 22 4.61 -7.56 1.66
N LEU A 23 4.58 -8.88 1.84
CA LEU A 23 5.71 -9.76 1.53
C LEU A 23 6.02 -9.75 0.02
N ALA A 24 4.99 -9.78 -0.82
CA ALA A 24 5.15 -9.65 -2.26
C ALA A 24 5.89 -8.36 -2.64
N LEU A 25 5.52 -7.23 -2.03
CA LEU A 25 6.17 -5.94 -2.26
C LEU A 25 7.60 -5.89 -1.71
N ARG A 26 7.80 -6.21 -0.42
CA ARG A 26 9.07 -5.98 0.29
C ARG A 26 10.09 -7.12 0.14
N ALA A 27 9.64 -8.35 0.30
CA ALA A 27 10.53 -9.52 0.36
C ALA A 27 10.77 -10.12 -1.02
N LEU A 28 9.74 -10.11 -1.88
CA LEU A 28 9.81 -10.72 -3.22
C LEU A 28 10.05 -9.70 -4.34
N GLY A 29 10.00 -8.40 -4.03
CA GLY A 29 10.26 -7.32 -4.99
C GLY A 29 9.29 -7.30 -6.18
N TRP A 30 8.06 -7.80 -6.01
CA TRP A 30 7.10 -7.84 -7.11
C TRP A 30 6.57 -6.43 -7.41
N PRO A 31 6.64 -5.97 -8.67
CA PRO A 31 6.33 -4.59 -9.01
C PRO A 31 4.83 -4.27 -8.96
N ASP A 32 3.99 -5.30 -9.05
CA ASP A 32 2.53 -5.15 -9.22
C ASP A 32 1.73 -5.50 -7.94
N ALA A 33 2.41 -5.74 -6.81
CA ALA A 33 1.76 -5.95 -5.52
C ALA A 33 1.16 -4.64 -5.00
N PHE A 34 -0.02 -4.70 -4.38
CA PHE A 34 -0.71 -3.49 -3.93
C PHE A 34 -1.50 -3.69 -2.64
N LEU A 35 -1.31 -2.77 -1.69
CA LEU A 35 -1.90 -2.83 -0.35
C LEU A 35 -3.10 -1.88 -0.18
N HIS A 36 -4.16 -2.09 -0.95
CA HIS A 36 -5.38 -1.25 -0.91
C HIS A 36 -6.09 -1.16 0.47
N THR A 37 -5.82 -2.10 1.38
CA THR A 37 -6.38 -2.10 2.75
C THR A 37 -5.44 -1.48 3.79
N ASP A 38 -4.21 -1.13 3.41
CA ASP A 38 -3.20 -0.57 4.30
C ASP A 38 -3.64 0.75 4.93
N TYR A 39 -3.28 0.94 6.20
CA TYR A 39 -3.63 2.14 6.94
C TYR A 39 -2.99 3.40 6.34
N GLY A 40 -1.72 3.32 5.95
CA GLY A 40 -1.01 4.44 5.32
C GLY A 40 -1.61 4.81 3.97
N VAL A 41 -1.89 3.81 3.13
CA VAL A 41 -2.56 4.03 1.82
C VAL A 41 -3.95 4.64 2.00
N LYS A 42 -4.77 4.10 2.92
CA LYS A 42 -6.10 4.66 3.23
C LYS A 42 -6.02 6.08 3.77
N LYS A 43 -5.01 6.40 4.59
CA LYS A 43 -4.83 7.74 5.14
C LYS A 43 -4.33 8.74 4.09
N ALA A 44 -3.47 8.29 3.17
CA ALA A 44 -3.01 9.10 2.04
C ALA A 44 -4.15 9.43 1.06
N LEU A 45 -5.08 8.48 0.86
CA LEU A 45 -6.26 8.60 -0.01
C LEU A 45 -7.55 8.65 0.83
N SER A 46 -7.57 9.51 1.86
CA SER A 46 -8.64 9.55 2.87
C SER A 46 -10.03 9.89 2.34
N ASP A 47 -10.10 10.43 1.12
CA ASP A 47 -11.34 10.75 0.39
C ASP A 47 -11.94 9.54 -0.35
N ARG A 48 -11.33 8.35 -0.27
CA ARG A 48 -11.74 7.15 -1.01
C ARG A 48 -11.90 5.94 -0.11
N SER A 49 -12.85 5.08 -0.45
CA SER A 49 -13.00 3.75 0.13
C SER A 49 -11.90 2.80 -0.36
N SER A 50 -11.69 1.69 0.37
CA SER A 50 -10.68 0.68 -0.01
C SER A 50 -10.95 0.05 -1.39
N GLN A 51 -12.23 -0.07 -1.79
CA GLN A 51 -12.60 -0.60 -3.10
C GLN A 51 -12.30 0.41 -4.22
N GLU A 52 -12.58 1.70 -4.01
CA GLU A 52 -12.23 2.75 -4.97
C GLU A 52 -10.71 2.87 -5.13
N ILE A 53 -9.95 2.74 -4.03
CA ILE A 53 -8.49 2.69 -4.06
C ILE A 53 -8.00 1.49 -4.90
N LEU A 54 -8.60 0.31 -4.72
CA LEU A 54 -8.26 -0.87 -5.49
C LEU A 54 -8.54 -0.68 -6.99
N GLN A 55 -9.68 -0.09 -7.35
CA GLN A 55 -10.02 0.22 -8.75
C GLN A 55 -9.07 1.27 -9.34
N LEU A 56 -8.80 2.35 -8.59
CA LEU A 56 -7.85 3.40 -8.99
C LEU A 56 -6.47 2.81 -9.28
N SER A 57 -6.03 1.86 -8.45
CA SER A 57 -4.71 1.25 -8.58
C SER A 57 -4.46 0.54 -9.89
N GLN A 58 -5.52 0.09 -10.59
CA GLN A 58 -5.37 -0.60 -11.88
C GLN A 58 -4.69 0.29 -12.93
N LYS A 59 -4.84 1.61 -12.83
CA LYS A 59 -4.16 2.58 -13.72
C LYS A 59 -2.64 2.61 -13.54
N TRP A 60 -2.14 2.09 -12.42
CA TRP A 60 -0.71 2.06 -12.11
C TRP A 60 -0.08 0.68 -12.36
N SER A 61 -0.86 -0.30 -12.85
CA SER A 61 -0.30 -1.59 -13.26
C SER A 61 0.63 -1.40 -14.48
N PRO A 62 1.77 -2.11 -14.56
CA PRO A 62 2.24 -3.20 -13.69
C PRO A 62 3.14 -2.75 -12.51
N TRP A 63 3.11 -1.48 -12.13
CA TRP A 63 4.01 -0.86 -11.15
C TRP A 63 3.30 -0.42 -9.86
N ARG A 64 2.22 -1.09 -9.48
CA ARG A 64 1.38 -0.69 -8.33
C ARG A 64 2.14 -0.65 -7.00
N SER A 65 3.19 -1.44 -6.83
CA SER A 65 4.03 -1.39 -5.62
C SER A 65 4.76 -0.06 -5.46
N TYR A 66 5.16 0.56 -6.57
CA TYR A 66 5.76 1.89 -6.54
C TYR A 66 4.74 2.94 -6.10
N ALA A 67 3.49 2.83 -6.57
CA ALA A 67 2.42 3.71 -6.10
C ALA A 67 2.21 3.59 -4.58
N THR A 68 2.25 2.39 -4.01
CA THR A 68 2.18 2.23 -2.54
C THR A 68 3.34 2.93 -1.83
N ILE A 69 4.57 2.77 -2.30
CA ILE A 69 5.74 3.41 -1.69
C ILE A 69 5.63 4.94 -1.75
N LEU A 70 5.23 5.49 -2.90
CA LEU A 70 5.03 6.93 -3.08
C LEU A 70 3.90 7.47 -2.20
N LEU A 71 2.83 6.72 -1.99
CA LEU A 71 1.75 7.12 -1.10
C LEU A 71 2.19 7.17 0.37
N TRP A 72 3.04 6.23 0.81
CA TRP A 72 3.64 6.30 2.14
C TRP A 72 4.55 7.51 2.30
N ASP A 73 5.39 7.78 1.31
CA ASP A 73 6.28 8.94 1.31
C ASP A 73 5.50 10.26 1.34
N PHE A 74 4.48 10.38 0.49
CA PHE A 74 3.55 11.51 0.49
C PHE A 74 2.88 11.72 1.86
N LEU A 75 2.41 10.64 2.49
CA LEU A 75 1.79 10.73 3.81
C LEU A 75 2.78 11.21 4.88
N THR A 76 4.02 10.72 4.86
CA THR A 76 5.08 11.17 5.77
C THR A 76 5.33 12.66 5.61
N GLN A 77 5.57 13.12 4.38
CA GLN A 77 5.80 14.54 4.08
C GLN A 77 4.61 15.41 4.51
N LYS A 78 3.37 14.98 4.26
CA LYS A 78 2.16 15.69 4.67
C LYS A 78 2.09 15.88 6.20
N LEU A 79 2.37 14.83 6.96
CA LEU A 79 2.35 14.86 8.43
C LEU A 79 3.47 15.74 9.01
N GLU A 80 4.64 15.80 8.35
CA GLU A 80 5.74 16.68 8.75
C GLU A 80 5.38 18.15 8.57
N ILE A 81 4.76 18.50 7.43
CA ILE A 81 4.30 19.87 7.14
C ILE A 81 3.25 20.32 8.18
N GLU A 82 2.27 19.46 8.50
CA GLU A 82 1.23 19.75 9.48
C GLU A 82 1.81 20.01 10.88
N LYS A 83 2.79 19.18 11.31
CA LYS A 83 3.49 19.38 12.60
C LYS A 83 4.32 20.66 12.63
N GLY A 84 5.06 20.96 11.56
CA GLY A 84 5.86 22.19 11.46
C GLY A 84 5.04 23.48 11.32
N SER A 85 3.76 23.37 10.98
CA SER A 85 2.80 24.49 11.02
C SER A 85 2.35 24.81 12.45
N CYS A 86 2.23 23.80 13.31
CA CYS A 86 1.79 23.95 14.70
C CYS A 86 2.82 24.69 15.57
N CYS A 87 4.12 24.47 15.36
CA CYS A 87 5.20 25.08 16.16
C CYS A 87 5.59 26.52 15.74
N ARG A 88 4.82 27.18 14.87
CA ARG A 88 5.04 28.57 14.40
C ARG A 88 4.10 29.61 15.04
N HIS A 89 3.49 29.28 16.17
CA HIS A 89 2.73 30.20 17.04
C HIS A 89 3.44 30.35 18.38
#